data_AF-A0A5F2HYJ4-F1
#
_entry.id   AF-A0A5F2HYJ4-F1
#
_cell.length_a   1.000
_cell.length_b   1.000
_cell.length_c   1.000
_cell.angle_alpha   90.00
_cell.angle_beta   90.00
_cell.angle_gamma   90.00
#
_symmetry.space_group_name_H-M   'P 1'
#
loop_
_entity.id
_entity.type
_entity.pdbx_description
1 polymer ?
#
loop_
_entity_poly.entity_id
_entity_poly.type
_entity_poly.pdbx_seq_one_letter_code
_entity_poly.pdbx_strand_id
1 'polypeptide(L)'
;ENQYASFDPLADVVPPALGTCKSMPNGKMVTLSPGTYCDKSWTGKITLNPGVYILRGVSVKPGGNGTLTGAGVTLFLMEGSQIYINANEQVNLSPMTTGPYAGITIYQPHGNTSALTLNGGAGSVISGFI
;
A
#
# COMPACT_ATOMS: atom_id res chain seq x y z
N GLU A 1 -9.94 -29.66 -22.79
CA GLU A 1 -10.13 -29.51 -21.33
C GLU A 1 -10.52 -28.07 -21.07
N ASN A 2 -11.69 -27.82 -20.48
CA ASN A 2 -12.15 -26.46 -20.16
C ASN A 2 -11.24 -25.87 -19.07
N GLN A 3 -10.28 -25.04 -19.46
CA GLN A 3 -9.62 -24.14 -18.52
C GLN A 3 -10.70 -23.22 -17.96
N TYR A 4 -11.02 -23.39 -16.68
CA TYR A 4 -11.76 -22.39 -15.93
C TYR A 4 -10.97 -21.09 -16.06
N ALA A 5 -11.61 -20.04 -16.58
CA ALA A 5 -11.05 -18.69 -16.51
C ALA A 5 -10.62 -18.48 -15.06
N SER A 6 -9.33 -18.22 -14.84
CA SER A 6 -8.80 -17.87 -13.53
C SER A 6 -9.64 -16.69 -13.04
N PHE A 7 -10.57 -16.95 -12.11
CA PHE A 7 -11.27 -15.90 -11.39
C PHE A 7 -10.17 -15.17 -10.63
N ASP A 8 -9.73 -14.05 -11.17
CA ASP A 8 -8.86 -13.14 -10.44
C ASP A 8 -9.69 -12.67 -9.23
N PRO A 9 -9.33 -13.06 -8.00
CA PRO A 9 -10.10 -12.74 -6.80
C PRO A 9 -10.17 -11.22 -6.56
N LEU A 10 -9.40 -10.42 -7.30
CA LEU A 10 -9.39 -8.96 -7.23
C LEU A 10 -10.12 -8.29 -8.41
N ALA A 11 -10.62 -9.03 -9.41
CA ALA A 11 -11.24 -8.45 -10.60
C ALA A 11 -12.50 -7.60 -10.31
N ASP A 12 -13.24 -7.94 -9.24
CA ASP A 12 -14.45 -7.22 -8.81
C ASP A 12 -14.16 -6.15 -7.73
N VAL A 13 -12.89 -5.93 -7.37
CA VAL A 13 -12.53 -4.95 -6.35
C VAL A 13 -12.68 -3.55 -6.93
N VAL A 14 -13.77 -2.88 -6.55
CA VAL A 14 -13.98 -1.48 -6.89
C VAL A 14 -13.21 -0.61 -5.90
N PRO A 15 -12.22 0.19 -6.35
CA PRO A 15 -11.52 1.12 -5.49
C PRO A 15 -12.51 2.10 -4.83
N PRO A 16 -12.27 2.49 -3.58
CA PRO A 16 -13.09 3.50 -2.91
C PRO A 16 -13.05 4.83 -3.66
N ALA A 17 -14.12 5.63 -3.53
CA ALA A 17 -14.17 6.96 -4.11
C ALA A 17 -12.99 7.83 -3.62
N LEU A 18 -12.41 8.58 -4.55
CA LEU A 18 -11.27 9.44 -4.25
C LEU A 18 -11.72 10.59 -3.34
N GLY A 19 -11.11 10.70 -2.16
CA GLY A 19 -11.36 11.78 -1.21
C GLY A 19 -10.44 12.98 -1.42
N THR A 20 -10.60 13.99 -0.56
CA THR A 20 -9.69 15.14 -0.50
C THR A 20 -8.28 14.69 -0.07
N CYS A 21 -7.26 15.18 -0.76
CA CYS A 21 -5.86 14.87 -0.47
C CYS A 21 -5.47 15.33 0.95
N LYS A 22 -5.09 14.36 1.78
CA LYS A 22 -4.46 14.61 3.09
C LYS A 22 -2.98 14.92 2.90
N SER A 23 -2.48 15.84 3.72
CA SER A 23 -1.06 16.15 3.75
C SER A 23 -0.29 15.09 4.53
N MET A 24 0.87 14.70 4.00
CA MET A 24 1.85 13.89 4.70
C MET A 24 2.59 14.77 5.73
N PRO A 25 2.55 14.46 7.04
CA PRO A 25 3.29 15.18 8.06
C PRO A 25 4.80 15.19 7.77
N ASN A 26 5.48 16.26 8.18
CA ASN A 26 6.94 16.32 8.06
C ASN A 26 7.56 15.61 9.28
N GLY A 27 8.53 14.71 9.04
CA GLY A 27 9.23 14.03 10.13
C GLY A 27 9.95 12.77 9.67
N LYS A 28 10.88 12.28 10.50
CA LYS A 28 11.56 10.99 10.28
C LYS A 28 10.72 9.79 10.74
N MET A 29 9.72 10.03 11.58
CA MET A 29 8.78 9.04 12.08
C MET A 29 7.38 9.66 12.04
N VAL A 30 6.47 9.03 11.34
CA VAL A 30 5.13 9.56 11.07
C VAL A 30 4.10 8.46 11.23
N THR A 31 2.98 8.79 11.87
CA THR A 31 1.81 7.91 11.94
C THR A 31 0.70 8.52 11.11
N LEU A 32 0.15 7.76 10.18
CA LEU A 32 -0.88 8.19 9.25
C LEU A 32 -2.21 7.55 9.60
N SER A 33 -3.28 8.32 9.48
CA SER A 33 -4.64 7.79 9.58
C SER A 33 -5.21 7.50 8.19
N PRO A 34 -6.17 6.57 8.06
CA PRO A 34 -6.78 6.21 6.77
C PRO A 34 -7.26 7.41 5.96
N GLY A 35 -7.20 7.30 4.63
CA GLY A 35 -7.68 8.30 3.69
C GLY A 35 -6.83 8.44 2.43
N THR A 36 -7.10 9.50 1.66
CA THR A 36 -6.44 9.76 0.38
C THR A 36 -5.20 10.62 0.57
N TYR A 37 -4.06 10.20 0.02
CA TYR A 37 -2.79 10.94 0.03
C TYR A 37 -2.33 11.15 -1.41
N CYS A 38 -1.90 12.38 -1.73
CA CYS A 38 -1.59 12.79 -3.09
C CYS A 38 -0.17 13.37 -3.21
N ASP A 39 0.52 13.03 -4.31
CA ASP A 39 1.68 13.73 -4.90
C ASP A 39 2.87 14.05 -3.99
N LYS A 40 3.03 13.35 -2.86
CA LYS A 40 4.18 13.54 -1.96
C LYS A 40 4.83 12.19 -1.64
N SER A 41 6.14 12.11 -1.86
CA SER A 41 6.90 10.91 -1.51
C SER A 41 6.89 10.67 -0.01
N TRP A 42 6.71 9.41 0.38
CA TRP A 42 6.77 8.99 1.77
C TRP A 42 8.16 8.45 2.07
N THR A 43 8.82 9.03 3.08
CA THR A 43 10.17 8.68 3.51
C THR A 43 10.25 8.55 5.03
N GLY A 44 11.27 7.87 5.54
CA GLY A 44 11.48 7.62 6.96
C GLY A 44 10.73 6.40 7.49
N LYS A 45 10.30 6.46 8.75
CA LYS A 45 9.55 5.41 9.45
C LYS A 45 8.06 5.75 9.44
N ILE A 46 7.29 5.04 8.64
CA ILE A 46 5.87 5.28 8.42
C ILE A 46 5.07 4.18 9.12
N THR A 47 4.18 4.60 10.01
CA THR A 47 3.20 3.73 10.67
C THR A 47 1.80 4.08 10.15
N LEU A 48 1.04 3.09 9.75
CA LEU A 48 -0.32 3.22 9.26
C LEU A 48 -1.26 2.67 10.33
N ASN A 49 -2.20 3.50 10.79
CA ASN A 49 -3.32 3.02 11.59
C ASN A 49 -4.22 2.09 10.74
N PRO A 50 -4.97 1.17 11.36
CA PRO A 50 -5.85 0.27 10.61
C PRO A 50 -6.85 1.04 9.73
N GLY A 51 -7.02 0.58 8.48
CA GLY A 51 -7.99 1.10 7.53
C GLY A 51 -7.46 1.24 6.09
N VAL A 52 -8.21 2.00 5.28
CA VAL A 52 -8.00 2.10 3.83
C VAL A 52 -7.19 3.35 3.46
N TYR A 53 -6.15 3.16 2.66
CA TYR A 53 -5.26 4.21 2.17
C TYR A 53 -5.34 4.27 0.65
N ILE A 54 -5.66 5.46 0.13
CA ILE A 54 -5.71 5.70 -1.32
C ILE A 54 -4.52 6.57 -1.69
N LEU A 55 -3.56 6.01 -2.39
CA LEU A 55 -2.36 6.71 -2.83
C LEU A 55 -2.57 7.17 -4.27
N ARG A 56 -2.39 8.46 -4.55
CA ARG A 56 -2.54 9.04 -5.90
C ARG A 56 -1.25 9.79 -6.27
N GLY A 57 -0.52 9.33 -7.29
CA GLY A 57 0.78 9.90 -7.64
C GLY A 57 1.84 9.84 -6.53
N VAL A 58 1.67 8.97 -5.52
CA VAL A 58 2.57 8.89 -4.36
C VAL A 58 3.66 7.85 -4.58
N SER A 59 4.91 8.22 -4.28
CA SER A 59 6.03 7.29 -4.21
C SER A 59 6.36 6.94 -2.76
N VAL A 60 6.10 5.70 -2.36
CA VAL A 60 6.46 5.20 -1.03
C VAL A 60 7.85 4.60 -1.10
N LYS A 61 8.84 5.32 -0.56
CA LYS A 61 10.24 4.92 -0.52
C LYS A 61 10.86 5.32 0.82
N PRO A 62 10.75 4.47 1.86
CA PRO A 62 11.22 4.78 3.20
C PRO A 62 12.67 5.31 3.26
N GLY A 63 13.59 4.73 2.48
CA GLY A 63 14.98 5.17 2.39
C GLY A 63 15.84 4.73 3.59
N GLY A 64 17.09 4.32 3.33
CA GLY A 64 18.07 4.01 4.38
C GLY A 64 17.63 2.83 5.26
N ASN A 65 17.36 3.10 6.54
CA ASN A 65 16.77 2.15 7.51
C ASN A 65 15.29 2.48 7.80
N GLY A 66 14.60 3.03 6.80
CA GLY A 66 13.19 3.39 6.87
C GLY A 66 12.29 2.17 6.97
N THR A 67 11.06 2.39 7.45
CA THR A 67 10.09 1.32 7.65
C THR A 67 8.71 1.73 7.13
N LEU A 68 7.95 0.76 6.63
CA LEU A 68 6.52 0.89 6.34
C LEU A 68 5.78 -0.17 7.14
N THR A 69 4.97 0.24 8.11
CA THR A 69 4.31 -0.69 9.04
C THR A 69 2.83 -0.36 9.15
N GLY A 70 1.97 -1.37 9.16
CA GLY A 70 0.52 -1.20 9.29
C GLY A 70 -0.18 -2.53 9.45
N ALA A 71 -0.97 -2.66 10.51
CA ALA A 71 -1.80 -3.84 10.74
C ALA A 71 -3.26 -3.52 10.39
N GLY A 72 -3.92 -4.41 9.65
CA GLY A 72 -5.31 -4.18 9.26
C GLY A 72 -5.44 -3.04 8.25
N VAL A 73 -4.59 -3.02 7.22
CA VAL A 73 -4.55 -1.95 6.23
C VAL A 73 -4.77 -2.47 4.81
N THR A 74 -5.34 -1.62 3.97
CA THR A 74 -5.42 -1.84 2.52
C THR A 74 -4.89 -0.60 1.80
N LEU A 75 -3.90 -0.79 0.94
CA LEU A 75 -3.24 0.28 0.18
C LEU A 75 -3.65 0.19 -1.30
N PHE A 76 -4.39 1.20 -1.77
CA PHE A 76 -4.74 1.37 -3.18
C PHE A 76 -3.70 2.25 -3.86
N LEU A 77 -2.95 1.67 -4.81
CA LEU A 77 -1.92 2.36 -5.59
C LEU A 77 -2.54 2.95 -6.87
N MET A 78 -3.15 4.12 -6.77
CA MET A 78 -3.82 4.81 -7.88
C MET A 78 -2.89 5.81 -8.58
N GLU A 79 -3.22 6.18 -9.82
CA GLU A 79 -2.59 7.29 -10.56
C GLU A 79 -1.05 7.26 -10.55
N GLY A 80 -0.46 6.12 -10.90
CA GLY A 80 1.00 5.97 -10.97
C GLY A 80 1.69 5.84 -9.62
N SER A 81 0.93 5.70 -8.51
CA SER A 81 1.52 5.46 -7.20
C SER A 81 2.32 4.16 -7.18
N GLN A 82 3.37 4.14 -6.36
CA GLN A 82 4.30 3.03 -6.30
C GLN A 82 4.79 2.81 -4.88
N ILE A 83 5.12 1.56 -4.57
CA ILE A 83 5.86 1.19 -3.37
C ILE A 83 7.20 0.62 -3.82
N TYR A 84 8.27 1.20 -3.28
CA TYR A 84 9.63 0.79 -3.55
C TYR A 84 10.35 0.56 -2.22
N ILE A 85 10.41 -0.71 -1.81
CA ILE A 85 11.13 -1.19 -0.64
C ILE A 85 12.39 -1.93 -1.12
N ASN A 86 13.57 -1.51 -0.66
CA ASN A 86 14.84 -2.14 -1.03
C ASN A 86 15.86 -2.25 0.13
N ALA A 87 16.89 -3.09 -0.08
CA ALA A 87 18.06 -3.20 0.78
C ALA A 87 17.74 -3.44 2.26
N ASN A 88 17.96 -2.45 3.13
CA ASN A 88 17.78 -2.55 4.58
C ASN A 88 16.42 -2.01 5.06
N GLU A 89 15.59 -1.54 4.14
CA GLU A 89 14.25 -1.05 4.46
C GLU A 89 13.34 -2.21 4.88
N GLN A 90 12.45 -1.96 5.85
CA GLN A 90 11.54 -3.00 6.33
C GLN A 90 10.09 -2.66 5.99
N VAL A 91 9.35 -3.67 5.55
CA VAL A 91 7.91 -3.57 5.31
C VAL A 91 7.17 -4.62 6.12
N ASN A 92 6.20 -4.19 6.91
CA ASN A 92 5.41 -5.03 7.81
C ASN A 92 3.92 -4.67 7.67
N LEU A 93 3.22 -5.36 6.78
CA LEU A 93 1.83 -5.06 6.45
C LEU A 93 0.94 -6.29 6.60
N SER A 94 -0.24 -6.10 7.19
CA SER A 94 -1.29 -7.10 7.21
C SER A 94 -2.63 -6.53 6.76
N PRO A 95 -3.44 -7.34 6.07
CA PRO A 95 -4.68 -6.87 5.47
C PRO A 95 -5.71 -6.60 6.55
N MET A 96 -6.72 -5.81 6.20
CA MET A 96 -7.96 -5.76 6.97
C MET A 96 -8.56 -7.17 7.08
N THR A 97 -9.12 -7.51 8.25
CA THR A 97 -9.77 -8.83 8.48
C THR A 97 -11.27 -8.80 8.19
N THR A 98 -11.85 -7.61 8.04
CA THR A 98 -13.29 -7.39 7.80
C THR A 98 -13.49 -6.23 6.83
N GLY A 99 -14.71 -6.10 6.30
CA GLY A 99 -15.07 -5.07 5.33
C GLY A 99 -14.86 -5.52 3.88
N PRO A 100 -15.21 -4.65 2.91
CA PRO A 100 -15.22 -5.00 1.48
C PRO A 100 -13.84 -5.31 0.91
N TYR A 101 -12.77 -4.91 1.59
CA TYR A 101 -11.38 -5.13 1.18
C TYR A 101 -10.64 -6.10 2.11
N ALA A 102 -11.39 -6.89 2.89
CA ALA A 102 -10.81 -7.88 3.78
C ALA A 102 -9.89 -8.84 3.01
N GLY A 103 -8.72 -9.13 3.58
CA GLY A 103 -7.71 -9.98 2.96
C GLY A 103 -6.81 -9.27 1.94
N ILE A 104 -7.10 -8.03 1.53
CA ILE A 104 -6.30 -7.28 0.57
C ILE A 104 -5.39 -6.29 1.31
N THR A 105 -4.07 -6.42 1.12
CA THR A 105 -3.09 -5.51 1.72
C THR A 105 -2.66 -4.45 0.73
N ILE A 106 -2.39 -4.83 -0.51
CA ILE A 106 -2.05 -3.91 -1.60
C ILE A 106 -2.99 -4.23 -2.75
N TYR A 107 -3.45 -3.17 -3.41
CA TYR A 107 -4.20 -3.27 -4.65
C TYR A 107 -3.62 -2.27 -5.65
N GLN A 108 -3.22 -2.76 -6.81
CA GLN A 108 -2.76 -1.93 -7.93
C GLN A 108 -3.72 -2.15 -9.10
N PRO A 109 -4.46 -1.10 -9.56
CA PRO A 109 -5.33 -1.23 -10.71
C PRO A 109 -4.51 -1.50 -11.97
N HIS A 110 -5.06 -2.25 -12.93
CA HIS A 110 -4.39 -2.58 -14.19
C HIS A 110 -3.86 -1.36 -14.97
N GLY A 111 -4.51 -0.20 -14.83
CA GLY A 111 -4.06 1.04 -15.48
C GLY A 111 -2.81 1.67 -14.84
N ASN A 112 -2.40 1.24 -13.65
CA ASN A 112 -1.16 1.67 -13.02
C ASN A 112 -0.03 0.72 -13.39
N THR A 113 0.91 1.19 -14.22
CA THR A 113 2.07 0.44 -14.70
C THR A 113 3.34 0.69 -13.87
N SER A 114 3.24 1.47 -12.79
CA SER A 114 4.36 1.74 -11.91
C SER A 114 4.83 0.47 -11.20
N ALA A 115 6.13 0.40 -10.91
CA ALA A 115 6.73 -0.76 -10.29
C ALA A 115 6.29 -0.91 -8.83
N LEU A 116 5.90 -2.12 -8.45
CA LEU A 116 5.78 -2.56 -7.06
C LEU A 116 7.02 -3.38 -6.70
N THR A 117 7.96 -2.75 -5.99
CA THR A 117 9.21 -3.41 -5.57
C THR A 117 9.16 -3.69 -4.08
N LEU A 118 9.21 -4.96 -3.71
CA LEU A 118 9.13 -5.43 -2.32
C LEU A 118 10.35 -6.29 -1.99
N ASN A 119 11.54 -5.67 -2.02
CA ASN A 119 12.83 -6.32 -1.73
C ASN A 119 13.39 -5.83 -0.39
N GLY A 120 12.58 -5.96 0.67
CA GLY A 120 12.94 -5.49 2.00
C GLY A 120 14.00 -6.35 2.71
N GLY A 121 14.60 -5.77 3.74
CA GLY A 121 15.56 -6.46 4.60
C GLY A 121 14.92 -7.58 5.43
N ALA A 122 15.77 -8.33 6.13
CA ALA A 122 15.36 -9.42 7.00
C ALA A 122 14.28 -8.96 8.02
N GLY A 123 13.24 -9.78 8.18
CA GLY A 123 12.10 -9.47 9.05
C GLY A 123 10.98 -8.66 8.38
N SER A 124 11.06 -8.38 7.09
CA SER A 124 9.92 -7.85 6.32
C SER A 124 8.84 -8.92 6.14
N VAL A 125 7.59 -8.56 6.42
CA VAL A 125 6.42 -9.43 6.28
C VAL A 125 5.29 -8.69 5.60
N ILE A 126 4.76 -9.26 4.52
CA ILE A 126 3.49 -8.83 3.92
C ILE A 126 2.60 -10.06 3.84
N SER A 127 1.38 -9.93 4.35
CA SER A 127 0.37 -10.99 4.30
C SER A 127 -0.84 -10.55 3.50
N GLY A 128 -1.72 -11.47 3.13
CA GLY A 128 -2.90 -11.17 2.31
C GLY A 128 -2.62 -11.08 0.81
N PHE A 129 -3.63 -10.65 0.06
CA PHE A 129 -3.54 -10.39 -1.37
C PHE A 129 -2.80 -9.08 -1.65
N ILE A 130 -1.99 -9.10 -2.71
CA ILE A 130 -1.14 -8.01 -3.22
C ILE A 130 -1.42 -7.89 -4.71
#